data_AF-S0FDH6-F1
#
_entry.id   AF-S0FDH6-F1
#
_cell.length_a   1.000
_cell.length_b   1.000
_cell.length_c   1.000
_cell.angle_alpha   90.00
_cell.angle_beta   90.00
_cell.angle_gamma   90.00
#
_symmetry.space_group_name_H-M   'P 1'
#
loop_
_entity.id
_entity.type
_entity.pdbx_description
1 polymer ?
#
loop_
_entity_poly.entity_id
_entity_poly.type
_entity_poly.pdbx_seq_one_letter_code
_entity_poly.pdbx_strand_id
1 'polypeptide(L)'
;MEQQEDTFEYQVEQFADLQILRYRVPGFEKLSLRQKQLIYYLSQAALEGRDILYHQNGKYNLPVRRLLEAVYVAYKGPRDTDEFRAFEVYLKRVWFANGIHHHYSCDKFVPGFTPDYLRSLVESLPADALPLAEGETCTELCNRLFPVIFDPEVMPKRVNQADGEDLILTSAANYYEGVT
;
A
#
# COMPACT_ATOMS: atom_id res chain seq x y z
N MET A 1 23.07 11.55 40.02
CA MET A 1 22.36 11.79 38.75
C MET A 1 21.71 10.48 38.39
N GLU A 2 20.41 10.33 38.64
CA GLU A 2 19.67 9.16 38.17
C GLU A 2 19.58 9.24 36.64
N GLN A 3 20.17 8.26 35.96
CA GLN A 3 19.84 8.00 34.56
C GLN A 3 18.38 7.56 34.54
N GLN A 4 17.51 8.44 34.05
CA GLN A 4 16.13 8.08 33.76
C GLN A 4 16.19 7.07 32.61
N GLU A 5 15.82 5.81 32.86
CA GLU A 5 15.72 4.79 31.81
C GLU A 5 14.76 5.30 30.72
N ASP A 6 15.25 5.38 29.48
CA ASP A 6 14.42 5.76 28.34
C ASP A 6 13.49 4.60 28.00
N THR A 7 12.25 4.66 28.50
CA THR A 7 11.21 3.64 28.29
C THR A 7 10.53 3.73 26.92
N PHE A 8 11.06 4.54 25.99
CA PHE A 8 10.46 4.73 24.69
C PHE A 8 10.81 3.59 23.73
N GLU A 9 9.81 2.79 23.37
CA GLU A 9 9.94 1.74 22.37
C GLU A 9 9.96 2.33 20.95
N TYR A 10 11.17 2.45 20.38
CA TYR A 10 11.36 2.93 19.00
C TYR A 10 10.83 1.95 17.95
N GLN A 11 10.85 0.65 18.25
CA GLN A 11 10.34 -0.38 17.35
C GLN A 11 8.81 -0.49 17.47
N VAL A 12 8.13 -0.63 16.33
CA VAL A 12 6.66 -0.81 16.27
C VAL A 12 6.34 -2.25 15.88
N GLU A 13 6.85 -2.69 14.74
CA GLU A 13 6.58 -4.01 14.17
C GLU A 13 7.69 -4.37 13.16
N GLN A 14 7.80 -5.65 12.82
CA GLN A 14 8.61 -6.14 11.72
C GLN A 14 7.80 -7.17 10.91
N PHE A 15 7.81 -7.04 9.57
CA PHE A 15 7.15 -7.96 8.65
C PHE A 15 7.89 -8.00 7.32
N ALA A 16 7.89 -9.16 6.65
CA ALA A 16 8.73 -9.39 5.47
C ALA A 16 10.18 -8.93 5.73
N ASP A 17 10.71 -8.06 4.88
CA ASP A 17 12.03 -7.43 4.96
C ASP A 17 12.00 -6.01 5.57
N LEU A 18 10.88 -5.62 6.18
CA LEU A 18 10.60 -4.26 6.64
C LEU A 18 10.49 -4.17 8.17
N GLN A 19 11.12 -3.14 8.74
CA GLN A 19 11.01 -2.79 10.15
C GLN A 19 10.36 -1.40 10.29
N ILE A 20 9.28 -1.32 11.06
CA ILE A 20 8.58 -0.07 11.33
C ILE A 20 9.12 0.53 12.63
N LEU A 21 9.59 1.77 12.54
CA LEU A 21 10.08 2.54 13.66
C LEU A 21 9.19 3.77 13.91
N ARG A 22 9.22 4.29 15.13
CA ARG A 22 8.57 5.56 15.51
C ARG A 22 9.59 6.53 16.09
N TYR A 23 9.35 7.82 15.94
CA TYR A 23 10.24 8.88 16.42
C TYR A 23 9.50 9.82 17.39
N ARG A 24 10.26 10.41 18.32
CA ARG A 24 9.79 11.51 19.17
C ARG A 24 9.90 12.83 18.43
N VAL A 25 9.11 13.82 18.85
CA VAL A 25 9.23 15.22 18.38
C VAL A 25 9.62 16.12 19.57
N PRO A 26 10.89 16.06 20.06
CA PRO A 26 11.27 16.75 21.29
C PRO A 26 11.10 18.26 21.17
N GLY A 27 10.50 18.87 22.20
CA GLY A 27 10.34 20.33 22.27
C GLY A 27 9.07 20.84 21.57
N PHE A 28 8.28 19.97 20.94
CA PHE A 28 6.97 20.33 20.39
C PHE A 28 6.06 20.94 21.47
N GLU A 29 6.11 20.44 22.70
CA GLU A 29 5.30 20.89 23.83
C GLU A 29 5.64 22.34 24.23
N LYS A 30 6.89 22.75 24.02
CA LYS A 30 7.40 24.09 24.38
C LYS A 30 6.99 25.17 23.37
N LEU A 31 6.46 24.78 22.22
CA LEU A 31 6.01 25.73 21.20
C LEU A 31 4.78 26.51 21.66
N SER A 32 4.72 27.77 21.22
CA SER A 32 3.51 28.58 21.38
C SER A 32 2.32 27.95 20.66
N LEU A 33 1.10 28.27 21.09
CA LEU A 33 -0.11 27.77 20.44
C LEU A 33 -0.14 28.10 18.94
N ARG A 34 0.29 29.30 18.55
CA ARG A 34 0.33 29.73 17.14
C ARG A 34 1.29 28.88 16.30
N GLN A 35 2.45 28.51 16.85
CA GLN A 35 3.39 27.61 16.17
C GLN A 35 2.82 26.18 16.05
N LYS A 36 2.16 25.68 17.09
CA LYS A 36 1.49 24.36 17.05
C LYS A 36 0.38 24.33 16.00
N GLN A 37 -0.42 25.39 15.89
CA GLN A 37 -1.44 25.52 14.86
C GLN A 37 -0.83 25.54 13.45
N LEU A 38 0.27 26.29 13.24
CA LEU A 38 0.99 26.28 11.97
C LEU A 38 1.48 24.87 11.60
N ILE A 39 2.14 24.17 12.53
CA ILE A 39 2.61 22.79 12.33
C ILE A 39 1.45 21.85 12.03
N TYR A 40 0.35 21.97 12.77
CA TYR A 40 -0.86 21.18 12.54
C TYR A 40 -1.36 21.35 11.10
N TYR A 41 -1.58 22.58 10.64
CA TYR A 41 -2.06 22.82 9.28
C TYR A 41 -1.09 22.33 8.20
N LEU A 42 0.21 22.52 8.38
CA LEU A 42 1.22 21.99 7.46
C LEU A 42 1.23 20.46 7.44
N SER A 43 1.04 19.81 8.60
CA SER A 43 0.97 18.35 8.69
C SER A 43 -0.28 17.80 7.98
N GLN A 44 -1.43 18.47 8.11
CA GLN A 44 -2.64 18.08 7.38
C GLN A 44 -2.40 18.19 5.88
N ALA A 45 -1.86 19.32 5.41
CA ALA A 45 -1.53 19.51 3.99
C ALA A 45 -0.56 18.44 3.45
N ALA A 46 0.41 18.00 4.26
CA ALA A 46 1.33 16.92 3.88
C ALA A 46 0.64 15.55 3.77
N LEU A 47 -0.28 15.23 4.69
CA LEU A 47 -0.98 13.94 4.73
C LEU A 47 -1.98 13.76 3.58
N GLU A 48 -2.66 14.82 3.17
CA GLU A 48 -3.62 14.79 2.04
C GLU A 48 -2.97 14.42 0.69
N GLY A 49 -1.64 14.56 0.58
CA GLY A 49 -0.90 14.20 -0.63
C GLY A 49 -0.68 12.70 -0.82
N ARG A 50 -1.04 11.85 0.15
CA ARG A 50 -0.74 10.40 0.11
C ARG A 50 -1.25 9.73 -1.17
N ASP A 51 -2.53 9.92 -1.51
CA ASP A 51 -3.15 9.22 -2.63
C ASP A 51 -2.57 9.64 -3.99
N ILE A 52 -2.00 10.85 -4.09
CA ILE A 52 -1.29 11.33 -5.28
C ILE A 52 -0.09 10.41 -5.58
N LEU A 53 0.71 10.08 -4.56
CA LEU A 53 1.88 9.23 -4.73
C LEU A 53 1.50 7.80 -5.14
N TYR A 54 0.45 7.24 -4.55
CA TYR A 54 -0.05 5.91 -4.98
C TYR A 54 -0.41 5.92 -6.45
N HIS A 55 -1.15 6.93 -6.90
CA HIS A 55 -1.59 7.04 -8.29
C HIS A 55 -0.41 7.24 -9.24
N GLN A 56 0.59 8.05 -8.86
CA GLN A 56 1.83 8.26 -9.62
C GLN A 56 2.66 6.97 -9.74
N ASN A 57 2.73 6.15 -8.69
CA ASN A 57 3.48 4.90 -8.70
C ASN A 57 2.84 3.79 -9.56
N GLY A 58 1.60 3.99 -10.03
CA GLY A 58 0.91 3.03 -10.88
C GLY A 58 -0.61 3.23 -10.87
N LYS A 59 -1.22 3.22 -12.07
CA LYS A 59 -2.65 3.52 -12.25
C LYS A 59 -3.60 2.61 -11.48
N TYR A 60 -3.19 1.38 -11.16
CA TYR A 60 -3.99 0.41 -10.41
C TYR A 60 -3.73 0.43 -8.91
N ASN A 61 -2.75 1.17 -8.39
CA ASN A 61 -2.38 1.13 -6.98
C ASN A 61 -3.52 1.57 -6.05
N LEU A 62 -4.27 2.61 -6.39
CA LEU A 62 -5.42 3.05 -5.59
C LEU A 62 -6.55 2.00 -5.58
N PRO A 63 -7.03 1.49 -6.73
CA PRO A 63 -7.98 0.38 -6.75
C PRO A 63 -7.51 -0.87 -5.98
N VAL A 64 -6.27 -1.31 -6.17
CA VAL A 64 -5.71 -2.48 -5.47
C VAL A 64 -5.65 -2.22 -3.97
N ARG A 65 -5.10 -1.09 -3.53
CA ARG A 65 -5.06 -0.73 -2.11
C ARG A 65 -6.46 -0.75 -1.48
N ARG A 66 -7.43 -0.09 -2.11
CA ARG A 66 -8.80 0.00 -1.60
C ARG A 66 -9.48 -1.36 -1.52
N LEU A 67 -9.23 -2.26 -2.48
CA LEU A 67 -9.75 -3.64 -2.44
C LEU A 67 -9.19 -4.41 -1.26
N LEU A 68 -7.87 -4.37 -1.08
CA LEU A 68 -7.20 -5.07 0.02
C LEU A 68 -7.60 -4.48 1.39
N GLU A 69 -7.72 -3.16 1.50
CA GLU A 69 -8.21 -2.47 2.70
C GLU A 69 -9.65 -2.86 3.02
N ALA A 70 -10.54 -2.91 2.02
CA ALA A 70 -11.92 -3.35 2.17
C ALA A 70 -12.00 -4.78 2.74
N VAL A 71 -11.24 -5.71 2.15
CA VAL A 71 -11.11 -7.09 2.65
C VAL A 71 -10.59 -7.08 4.09
N TYR A 72 -9.50 -6.37 4.38
CA TYR A 72 -8.88 -6.36 5.69
C TYR A 72 -9.80 -5.79 6.80
N VAL A 73 -10.61 -4.77 6.49
CA VAL A 73 -11.52 -4.14 7.45
C VAL A 73 -12.81 -4.94 7.63
N ALA A 74 -13.39 -5.43 6.54
CA ALA A 74 -14.71 -6.05 6.57
C ALA A 74 -14.66 -7.55 6.91
N TYR A 75 -13.55 -8.25 6.64
CA TYR A 75 -13.43 -9.69 6.90
C TYR A 75 -13.62 -10.05 8.38
N LYS A 76 -14.57 -10.97 8.65
CA LYS A 76 -14.96 -11.44 9.99
C LYS A 76 -14.53 -12.88 10.30
N GLY A 77 -13.84 -13.54 9.36
CA GLY A 77 -13.34 -14.90 9.57
C GLY A 77 -12.04 -14.96 10.39
N PRO A 78 -11.48 -16.16 10.57
CA PRO A 78 -10.23 -16.37 11.30
C PRO A 78 -9.06 -15.63 10.66
N ARG A 79 -8.27 -14.91 11.46
CA ARG A 79 -7.10 -14.12 11.00
C ARG A 79 -5.76 -14.77 11.34
N ASP A 80 -5.81 -15.89 12.05
CA ASP A 80 -4.67 -16.67 12.50
C ASP A 80 -4.28 -17.80 11.53
N THR A 81 -4.88 -17.82 10.33
CA THR A 81 -4.48 -18.73 9.25
C THR A 81 -3.27 -18.20 8.49
N ASP A 82 -2.50 -19.09 7.88
CA ASP A 82 -1.30 -18.71 7.14
C ASP A 82 -1.65 -17.89 5.88
N GLU A 83 -2.76 -18.18 5.22
CA GLU A 83 -3.22 -17.41 4.06
C GLU A 83 -3.64 -15.98 4.45
N PHE A 84 -4.33 -15.79 5.59
CA PHE A 84 -4.70 -14.45 6.03
C PHE A 84 -3.48 -13.65 6.48
N ARG A 85 -2.53 -14.28 7.17
CA ARG A 85 -1.24 -13.65 7.52
C ARG A 85 -0.46 -13.26 6.26
N ALA A 86 -0.42 -14.11 5.24
CA ALA A 86 0.23 -13.79 3.97
C ALA A 86 -0.46 -12.63 3.25
N PHE A 87 -1.79 -12.59 3.27
CA PHE A 87 -2.59 -11.47 2.78
C PHE A 87 -2.27 -10.16 3.55
N GLU A 88 -2.24 -10.21 4.87
CA GLU A 88 -1.93 -9.06 5.72
C GLU A 88 -0.52 -8.54 5.45
N VAL A 89 0.48 -9.42 5.34
CA VAL A 89 1.86 -9.04 4.99
C VAL A 89 1.91 -8.35 3.63
N TYR A 90 1.18 -8.85 2.63
CA TYR A 90 1.13 -8.20 1.31
C TYR A 90 0.51 -6.80 1.39
N LEU A 91 -0.61 -6.62 2.09
CA LEU A 91 -1.22 -5.30 2.31
C LEU A 91 -0.27 -4.35 3.05
N LYS A 92 0.43 -4.82 4.09
CA LYS A 92 1.42 -4.01 4.82
C LYS A 92 2.57 -3.57 3.91
N ARG A 93 3.04 -4.43 3.00
CA ARG A 93 4.04 -4.07 1.98
C ARG A 93 3.51 -3.02 1.00
N VAL A 94 2.25 -3.14 0.57
CA VAL A 94 1.60 -2.13 -0.28
C VAL A 94 1.52 -0.77 0.42
N TRP A 95 1.17 -0.76 1.71
CA TRP A 95 1.15 0.46 2.51
C TRP A 95 2.53 1.11 2.62
N PHE A 96 3.55 0.30 2.91
CA PHE A 96 4.92 0.78 3.09
C PHE A 96 5.51 1.35 1.80
N ALA A 97 5.29 0.66 0.68
CA ALA A 97 5.90 1.03 -0.60
C ALA A 97 5.09 2.04 -1.43
N ASN A 98 3.91 2.44 -0.96
CA ASN A 98 2.98 3.30 -1.71
C ASN A 98 2.60 2.74 -3.09
N GLY A 99 2.40 1.42 -3.16
CA GLY A 99 2.11 0.68 -4.39
C GLY A 99 2.47 -0.81 -4.30
N ILE A 100 2.28 -1.55 -5.39
CA ILE A 100 2.49 -3.01 -5.45
C ILE A 100 3.93 -3.43 -5.78
N HIS A 101 4.87 -2.50 -5.77
CA HIS A 101 6.27 -2.73 -6.12
C HIS A 101 7.18 -2.43 -4.94
N HIS A 102 8.31 -3.13 -4.87
CA HIS A 102 9.32 -2.94 -3.87
C HIS A 102 9.86 -1.50 -3.90
N HIS A 103 9.83 -0.82 -2.75
CA HIS A 103 10.22 0.58 -2.63
C HIS A 103 11.67 0.86 -3.10
N TYR A 104 12.56 -0.12 -2.91
CA TYR A 104 13.97 -0.07 -3.34
C TYR A 104 14.22 -0.69 -4.73
N SER A 105 14.10 -2.02 -4.89
CA SER A 105 14.40 -2.69 -6.16
C SER A 105 13.43 -2.40 -7.31
N CYS A 106 12.26 -1.79 -7.02
CA CYS A 106 11.18 -1.54 -7.96
C CYS A 106 10.49 -2.79 -8.54
N ASP A 107 10.88 -4.01 -8.13
CA ASP A 107 10.24 -5.24 -8.58
C ASP A 107 8.84 -5.39 -7.99
N LYS A 108 7.91 -5.99 -8.74
CA LYS A 108 6.56 -6.24 -8.24
C LYS A 108 6.58 -7.26 -7.09
N PHE A 109 5.74 -7.03 -6.08
CA PHE A 109 5.55 -8.00 -5.02
C PHE A 109 4.88 -9.26 -5.53
N VAL A 110 5.39 -10.41 -5.10
CA VAL A 110 4.72 -11.71 -5.29
C VAL A 110 3.81 -11.94 -4.07
N PRO A 111 2.48 -12.11 -4.26
CA PRO A 111 1.56 -12.47 -3.17
C PRO A 111 1.90 -13.85 -2.58
N GLY A 112 1.82 -13.97 -1.26
CA GLY A 112 2.00 -15.25 -0.54
C GLY A 112 0.71 -16.08 -0.40
N PHE A 113 -0.32 -15.73 -1.17
CA PHE A 113 -1.66 -16.35 -1.17
C PHE A 113 -2.15 -16.48 -2.61
N THR A 114 -3.18 -17.29 -2.83
CA THR A 114 -3.67 -17.58 -4.19
C THR A 114 -4.72 -16.57 -4.67
N PRO A 115 -4.90 -16.42 -6.00
CA PRO A 115 -6.03 -15.67 -6.55
C PRO A 115 -7.37 -16.18 -6.04
N ASP A 116 -7.57 -17.51 -5.97
CA ASP A 116 -8.82 -18.11 -5.50
C ASP A 116 -9.10 -17.78 -4.03
N TYR A 117 -8.05 -17.73 -3.19
CA TYR A 117 -8.20 -17.31 -1.81
C TYR A 117 -8.67 -15.86 -1.73
N LEU A 118 -8.01 -14.93 -2.43
CA LEU A 118 -8.45 -13.52 -2.46
C LEU A 118 -9.87 -13.39 -3.02
N ARG A 119 -10.22 -14.15 -4.06
CA ARG A 119 -11.58 -14.19 -4.61
C ARG A 119 -12.59 -14.57 -3.54
N SER A 120 -12.33 -15.65 -2.79
CA SER A 120 -13.25 -16.08 -1.72
C SER A 120 -13.41 -15.03 -0.62
N LEU A 121 -12.35 -14.29 -0.28
CA LEU A 121 -12.44 -13.17 0.65
C LEU A 121 -13.32 -12.04 0.08
N VAL A 122 -13.10 -11.66 -1.18
CA VAL A 122 -13.87 -10.59 -1.84
C VAL A 122 -15.35 -10.97 -1.98
N GLU A 123 -15.66 -12.20 -2.38
CA GLU A 123 -17.03 -12.71 -2.52
C GLU A 123 -17.75 -12.87 -1.17
N SER A 124 -17.01 -12.97 -0.06
CA SER A 124 -17.58 -12.98 1.29
C SER A 124 -18.05 -11.61 1.79
N LEU A 125 -17.65 -10.53 1.10
CA LEU A 125 -17.98 -9.16 1.52
C LEU A 125 -19.29 -8.66 0.88
N PRO A 126 -20.02 -7.76 1.55
CA PRO A 126 -21.12 -7.06 0.91
C PRO A 126 -20.58 -6.12 -0.18
N ALA A 127 -21.34 -5.95 -1.27
CA ALA A 127 -20.89 -5.21 -2.44
C ALA A 127 -20.60 -3.73 -2.16
N ASP A 128 -21.26 -3.13 -1.16
CA ASP A 128 -21.06 -1.75 -0.73
C ASP A 128 -19.72 -1.53 0.01
N ALA A 129 -19.08 -2.60 0.47
CA ALA A 129 -17.73 -2.55 1.04
C ALA A 129 -16.64 -2.57 -0.04
N LEU A 130 -16.95 -2.99 -1.27
CA LEU A 130 -15.96 -3.13 -2.34
C LEU A 130 -15.79 -1.83 -3.13
N PRO A 131 -14.57 -1.52 -3.63
CA PRO A 131 -14.30 -0.32 -4.42
C PRO A 131 -14.73 -0.49 -5.88
N LEU A 132 -16.00 -0.80 -6.10
CA LEU A 132 -16.57 -1.00 -7.44
C LEU A 132 -16.65 0.34 -8.19
N ALA A 133 -16.29 0.32 -9.47
CA ALA A 133 -16.64 1.41 -10.38
C ALA A 133 -18.16 1.42 -10.65
N GLU A 134 -18.66 2.52 -11.23
CA GLU A 134 -20.07 2.64 -11.58
C GLU A 134 -20.50 1.51 -12.52
N GLY A 135 -21.48 0.70 -12.08
CA GLY A 135 -21.97 -0.45 -12.83
C GLY A 135 -21.04 -1.68 -12.83
N GLU A 136 -19.89 -1.63 -12.15
CA GLU A 136 -18.94 -2.75 -12.10
C GLU A 136 -19.42 -3.83 -11.12
N THR A 137 -19.38 -5.08 -11.57
CA THR A 137 -19.64 -6.25 -10.73
C THR A 137 -18.39 -6.68 -9.96
N CYS A 138 -18.58 -7.42 -8.87
CA CYS A 138 -17.47 -8.04 -8.11
C CYS A 138 -16.55 -8.90 -9.01
N THR A 139 -17.14 -9.63 -9.94
CA THR A 139 -16.40 -10.46 -10.91
C THR A 139 -15.53 -9.61 -11.84
N GLU A 140 -16.07 -8.50 -12.37
CA GLU A 140 -15.32 -7.59 -13.23
C GLU A 140 -14.18 -6.90 -12.48
N LEU A 141 -14.41 -6.48 -11.22
CA LEU A 141 -13.38 -5.96 -10.34
C LEU A 141 -12.22 -6.95 -10.18
N CYS A 142 -12.53 -8.22 -9.89
CA CYS A 142 -11.52 -9.26 -9.75
C CYS A 142 -10.77 -9.50 -11.07
N ASN A 143 -11.49 -9.60 -12.19
CA ASN A 143 -10.88 -9.82 -13.51
C ASN A 143 -9.96 -8.66 -13.93
N ARG A 144 -10.28 -7.43 -13.51
CA ARG A 144 -9.45 -6.25 -13.77
C ARG A 144 -8.21 -6.17 -12.89
N LEU A 145 -8.32 -6.50 -11.60
CA LEU A 145 -7.24 -6.28 -10.64
C LEU A 145 -6.34 -7.49 -10.40
N PHE A 146 -6.86 -8.71 -10.57
CA PHE A 146 -6.10 -9.92 -10.24
C PHE A 146 -4.90 -10.13 -11.16
N PRO A 147 -4.97 -9.92 -12.50
CA PRO A 147 -3.78 -10.01 -13.34
C PRO A 147 -2.68 -9.06 -12.85
N VAL A 148 -3.02 -7.83 -12.47
CA VAL A 148 -2.07 -6.85 -11.95
C VAL A 148 -1.38 -7.35 -10.67
N ILE A 149 -2.13 -7.99 -9.78
CA ILE A 149 -1.62 -8.51 -8.49
C ILE A 149 -0.80 -9.80 -8.67
N PHE A 150 -1.26 -10.74 -9.50
CA PHE A 150 -0.78 -12.13 -9.49
C PHE A 150 0.03 -12.55 -10.72
N ASP A 151 -0.19 -11.94 -11.89
CA ASP A 151 0.52 -12.34 -13.11
C ASP A 151 1.90 -11.67 -13.12
N PRO A 152 3.03 -12.40 -12.94
CA PRO A 152 4.35 -11.79 -12.83
C PRO A 152 4.75 -10.95 -14.06
N GLU A 153 4.19 -11.22 -15.23
CA GLU A 153 4.50 -10.51 -16.48
C GLU A 153 3.75 -9.18 -16.62
N VAL A 154 2.67 -8.99 -15.85
CA VAL A 154 1.91 -7.73 -15.86
C VAL A 154 2.55 -6.72 -14.92
N MET A 155 3.09 -5.63 -15.48
CA MET A 155 3.70 -4.53 -14.69
C MET A 155 4.83 -5.03 -13.74
N PRO A 156 5.83 -5.77 -14.24
CA PRO A 156 6.83 -6.45 -13.41
C PRO A 156 7.73 -5.49 -12.63
N LYS A 157 7.92 -4.26 -13.13
CA LYS A 157 8.76 -3.24 -12.49
C LYS A 157 8.05 -1.89 -12.44
N ARG A 158 8.19 -1.17 -11.32
CA ARG A 158 7.74 0.22 -11.19
C ARG A 158 8.52 1.15 -12.11
N VAL A 159 9.84 1.00 -12.11
CA VAL A 159 10.78 1.78 -12.91
C VAL A 159 11.73 0.78 -13.56
N ASN A 160 11.75 0.75 -14.88
CA ASN A 160 12.70 -0.05 -15.64
C ASN A 160 13.92 0.81 -16.05
N GLN A 161 15.08 0.18 -16.13
CA GLN A 161 16.34 0.80 -16.53
C GLN A 161 17.16 -0.14 -17.45
N ALA A 162 16.52 -1.15 -18.04
CA ALA A 162 17.18 -2.12 -18.90
C ALA A 162 17.50 -1.53 -20.29
N ASP A 163 18.72 -1.76 -20.78
CA ASP A 163 19.11 -1.35 -22.12
C ASP A 163 18.35 -2.13 -23.19
N GLY A 164 17.92 -1.43 -24.25
CA GLY A 164 17.22 -2.05 -25.38
C GLY A 164 15.71 -2.24 -25.19
N GLU A 165 15.16 -1.78 -24.08
CA GLU A 165 13.72 -1.78 -23.80
C GLU A 165 13.13 -0.36 -23.90
N ASP A 166 11.84 -0.28 -24.22
CA ASP A 166 11.09 0.97 -24.11
C ASP A 166 10.81 1.23 -22.62
N LEU A 167 11.60 2.11 -21.99
CA LEU A 167 11.52 2.38 -20.56
C LEU A 167 10.19 3.03 -20.14
N ILE A 168 9.50 3.72 -21.06
CA ILE A 168 8.20 4.31 -20.80
C ILE A 168 7.15 3.21 -20.71
N LEU A 169 7.10 2.33 -21.72
CA LEU A 169 6.11 1.25 -21.78
C LEU A 169 6.38 0.13 -20.76
N THR A 170 7.64 -0.11 -20.42
CA THR A 170 8.04 -1.20 -19.50
C THR A 170 8.12 -0.78 -18.02
N SER A 171 7.87 0.51 -17.72
CA SER A 171 7.74 1.00 -16.35
C SER A 171 6.26 1.08 -15.95
N ALA A 172 5.92 0.48 -14.81
CA ALA A 172 4.55 0.51 -14.28
C ALA A 172 4.14 1.86 -13.68
N ALA A 173 5.09 2.77 -13.46
CA ALA A 173 4.82 4.12 -12.97
C ALA A 173 3.91 4.90 -13.93
N ASN A 174 2.98 5.66 -13.38
CA ASN A 174 1.88 6.29 -14.11
C ASN A 174 2.17 7.75 -14.47
N TYR A 175 3.38 8.02 -14.97
CA TYR A 175 3.76 9.35 -15.44
C TYR A 175 3.44 9.56 -16.93
N TYR A 176 3.26 8.47 -17.66
CA TYR A 176 3.07 8.42 -19.10
C TYR A 176 1.91 7.51 -19.43
N GLU A 177 1.08 7.89 -20.41
CA GLU A 177 0.00 7.06 -20.93
C GLU A 177 -0.14 7.30 -22.43
N GLY A 178 -0.12 6.22 -23.22
CA GLY A 178 -0.30 6.30 -24.67
C GLY A 178 0.85 6.99 -25.44
N VAL A 179 2.07 6.99 -24.88
CA VAL A 179 3.27 7.57 -25.49
C VAL A 179 4.45 6.59 -25.46
N THR A 180 5.40 6.78 -26.38
CA THR A 180 6.64 5.99 -26.56
C THR A 180 7.82 6.93 -26.80
#